data_AF-A0A8T4K2J8-F1
#
_entry.id   AF-A0A8T4K2J8-F1
#
_cell.length_a   1.000
_cell.length_b   1.000
_cell.length_c   1.000
_cell.angle_alpha   90.00
_cell.angle_beta   90.00
_cell.angle_gamma   90.00
#
_symmetry.space_group_name_H-M   'P 1'
#
loop_
_entity.id
_entity.type
_entity.pdbx_description
1 polymer ?
#
loop_
_entity_poly.entity_id
_entity_poly.type
_entity_poly.pdbx_seq_one_letter_code
_entity_poly.pdbx_strand_id
1 'polypeptide(L)'
;MKKANRLLAVLFAADLLALTNYREAVDSIARTFSFDEVLFYWFYLIPAAYLLGGYFLGQLLLLKGSVRLNGTVKKGFLAAVTALLAAYLAADILSTIHNFFPVLPEQLSSRLGYLVVWVYNNCLPAFFVAGMILAVCAVSFRKGE
;
A
#
# COMPACT_ATOMS: atom_id res chain seq x y z
N MET A 1 -2.47 20.03 11.44
CA MET A 1 -1.87 18.77 10.93
C MET A 1 -0.47 19.07 10.40
N LYS A 2 0.56 18.28 10.76
CA LYS A 2 1.92 18.44 10.20
C LYS A 2 1.87 18.38 8.66
N LYS A 3 2.80 19.06 7.97
CA LYS A 3 2.88 19.14 6.50
C LYS A 3 2.84 17.76 5.83
N ALA A 4 3.50 16.77 6.42
CA ALA A 4 3.51 15.37 5.95
C ALA A 4 2.12 14.70 5.98
N ASN A 5 1.33 14.87 7.05
CA ASN A 5 -0.03 14.29 7.11
C ASN A 5 -0.97 14.94 6.08
N ARG A 6 -0.79 16.23 5.77
CA ARG A 6 -1.56 16.88 4.70
C ARG A 6 -1.22 16.28 3.34
N LEU A 7 0.06 16.06 3.06
CA LEU A 7 0.50 15.38 1.84
C LEU A 7 -0.08 13.97 1.73
N LEU A 8 0.01 13.17 2.79
CA LEU A 8 -0.58 11.82 2.81
C LEU A 8 -2.10 11.83 2.61
N ALA A 9 -2.79 12.84 3.12
CA ALA A 9 -4.24 12.96 2.98
C ALA A 9 -4.64 13.34 1.55
N VAL A 10 -3.87 14.24 0.92
CA VAL A 10 -4.04 14.58 -0.50
C VAL A 10 -3.75 13.37 -1.38
N LEU A 11 -2.67 12.64 -1.10
CA LEU A 11 -2.34 11.38 -1.80
C LEU A 11 -3.48 10.37 -1.65
N PHE A 12 -3.99 10.16 -0.44
CA PHE A 12 -5.12 9.25 -0.20
C PHE A 12 -6.39 9.68 -0.92
N ALA A 13 -6.71 10.98 -0.93
CA ALA A 13 -7.87 11.48 -1.65
C ALA A 13 -7.71 11.32 -3.17
N ALA A 14 -6.52 11.56 -3.71
CA ALA A 14 -6.22 11.32 -5.12
C ALA A 14 -6.29 9.83 -5.48
N ASP A 15 -5.80 8.96 -4.60
CA ASP A 15 -5.84 7.50 -4.74
C ASP A 15 -7.28 6.97 -4.75
N LEU A 16 -8.11 7.45 -3.82
CA LEU A 16 -9.56 7.16 -3.80
C LEU A 16 -10.30 7.69 -5.03
N LEU A 17 -9.93 8.89 -5.51
CA LEU A 17 -10.52 9.47 -6.71
C LEU A 17 -10.11 8.69 -7.97
N ALA A 18 -8.88 8.21 -8.03
CA ALA A 18 -8.47 7.32 -9.12
C ALA A 18 -9.25 5.99 -9.02
N LEU A 19 -9.42 5.42 -7.82
CA LEU A 19 -10.23 4.21 -7.60
C LEU A 19 -11.68 4.33 -8.07
N THR A 20 -12.30 5.52 -8.10
CA THR A 20 -13.67 5.64 -8.64
C THR A 20 -13.74 5.34 -10.14
N ASN A 21 -12.64 5.57 -10.87
CA ASN A 21 -12.55 5.29 -12.29
C ASN A 21 -12.19 3.82 -12.58
N TYR A 22 -11.98 3.00 -11.54
CA TYR A 22 -11.66 1.59 -11.68
C TYR A 22 -12.73 0.84 -12.49
N ARG A 23 -14.01 1.16 -12.31
CA ARG A 23 -15.11 0.53 -13.06
C ARG A 23 -15.02 0.83 -14.56
N GLU A 24 -14.67 2.06 -14.91
CA GLU A 24 -14.45 2.48 -16.30
C GLU A 24 -13.20 1.81 -16.90
N ALA A 25 -12.15 1.61 -16.10
CA ALA A 25 -10.95 0.87 -16.50
C ALA A 25 -11.22 -0.65 -16.70
N VAL A 26 -12.14 -1.24 -15.94
CA VAL A 26 -12.58 -2.63 -16.18
C VAL A 26 -13.42 -2.73 -17.45
N ASP A 27 -14.32 -1.77 -17.67
CA ASP A 27 -15.14 -1.70 -18.88
C ASP A 27 -14.30 -1.38 -20.13
N SER A 28 -13.15 -0.71 -19.99
CA SER A 28 -12.20 -0.49 -21.07
C SER A 28 -11.51 -1.78 -21.50
N ILE A 29 -11.13 -2.69 -20.58
CA ILE A 29 -10.58 -4.02 -20.94
C ILE A 29 -11.52 -4.76 -21.91
N ALA A 30 -12.84 -4.73 -21.62
CA ALA A 30 -13.83 -5.40 -22.46
C ALA A 30 -13.86 -4.87 -23.90
N ARG A 31 -13.31 -3.68 -24.14
CA ARG A 31 -13.25 -3.02 -25.46
C ARG A 31 -11.86 -3.03 -26.10
N THR A 32 -10.77 -2.87 -25.35
CA THR A 32 -9.41 -2.71 -25.87
C THR A 32 -8.46 -3.88 -25.61
N PHE A 33 -8.85 -4.90 -24.82
CA PHE A 33 -7.99 -6.04 -24.47
C PHE A 33 -6.60 -5.66 -23.88
N SER A 34 -6.44 -4.44 -23.38
CA SER A 34 -5.21 -3.97 -22.73
C SER A 34 -5.32 -4.15 -21.21
N PHE A 35 -4.48 -5.02 -20.64
CA PHE A 35 -4.49 -5.33 -19.20
C PHE A 35 -3.73 -4.29 -18.34
N ASP A 36 -2.94 -3.42 -18.96
CA ASP A 36 -1.98 -2.54 -18.25
C ASP A 36 -2.64 -1.58 -17.26
N GLU A 37 -3.77 -0.99 -17.61
CA GLU A 37 -4.47 -0.05 -16.71
C GLU A 37 -5.02 -0.76 -15.46
N VAL A 38 -5.60 -1.95 -15.62
CA VAL A 38 -6.23 -2.68 -14.50
C VAL A 38 -5.21 -3.32 -13.57
N LEU A 39 -4.06 -3.74 -14.09
CA LEU A 39 -2.94 -4.19 -13.25
C LEU A 39 -2.42 -3.05 -12.35
N PHE A 40 -2.36 -1.82 -12.87
CA PHE A 40 -2.00 -0.65 -12.07
C PHE A 40 -3.00 -0.39 -10.93
N TYR A 41 -4.30 -0.51 -11.20
CA TYR A 41 -5.32 -0.42 -10.15
C TYR A 41 -5.17 -1.52 -9.08
N TRP A 42 -4.94 -2.76 -9.50
CA TRP A 42 -4.88 -3.92 -8.60
C TRP A 42 -3.61 -3.96 -7.75
N PHE A 43 -2.47 -3.61 -8.32
CA PHE A 43 -1.18 -3.80 -7.66
C PHE A 43 -0.64 -2.56 -6.97
N TYR A 44 -1.10 -1.37 -7.35
CA TYR A 44 -0.63 -0.13 -6.74
C TYR A 44 -1.72 0.57 -5.92
N LEU A 45 -2.84 0.88 -6.58
CA LEU A 45 -3.89 1.75 -6.03
C LEU A 45 -4.66 1.11 -4.85
N ILE A 46 -5.09 -0.14 -5.01
CA ILE A 46 -5.88 -0.83 -3.97
C ILE A 46 -5.04 -1.06 -2.69
N PRO A 47 -3.81 -1.62 -2.74
CA PRO A 47 -2.97 -1.76 -1.55
C PRO A 47 -2.60 -0.43 -0.89
N ALA A 48 -2.35 0.62 -1.68
CA ALA A 48 -2.07 1.97 -1.16
C ALA A 48 -3.27 2.54 -0.40
N ALA A 49 -4.48 2.38 -0.92
CA ALA A 49 -5.70 2.82 -0.26
C ALA A 49 -5.94 2.09 1.06
N TYR A 50 -5.68 0.78 1.13
CA TYR A 50 -5.76 0.02 2.39
C TYR A 50 -4.74 0.52 3.41
N LEU A 51 -3.50 0.76 2.99
CA LEU A 51 -2.43 1.28 3.87
C LEU A 51 -2.75 2.67 4.41
N LEU A 52 -3.14 3.60 3.54
CA LEU A 52 -3.46 4.98 3.91
C LEU A 52 -4.76 5.05 4.73
N GLY A 53 -5.76 4.27 4.37
CA GLY A 53 -7.01 4.14 5.13
C GLY A 53 -6.77 3.65 6.56
N GLY A 54 -5.95 2.60 6.72
CA GLY A 54 -5.54 2.11 8.04
C GLY A 54 -4.74 3.16 8.83
N TYR A 55 -3.86 3.91 8.16
CA TYR A 55 -3.11 4.98 8.78
C TYR A 55 -4.01 6.11 9.32
N PHE A 56 -4.96 6.59 8.52
CA PHE A 56 -5.86 7.65 8.96
C PHE A 56 -6.84 7.18 10.03
N LEU A 57 -7.36 5.96 9.92
CA LEU A 57 -8.22 5.39 10.96
C LEU A 57 -7.45 5.23 12.28
N GLY A 58 -6.21 4.73 12.22
CA GLY A 58 -5.36 4.60 13.39
C GLY A 58 -5.10 5.95 14.05
N GLN A 59 -4.85 7.00 13.26
CA GLN A 59 -4.72 8.35 13.80
C GLN A 59 -6.03 8.86 14.43
N LEU A 60 -7.18 8.56 13.84
CA LEU A 60 -8.49 8.93 14.37
C LEU A 60 -8.78 8.25 15.71
N LEU A 61 -8.50 6.96 15.82
CA LEU A 61 -8.68 6.20 17.06
C LEU A 61 -7.73 6.69 18.16
N LEU A 62 -6.48 6.99 17.80
CA LEU A 62 -5.45 7.49 18.71
C LEU A 62 -5.54 9.00 19.01
N LEU A 63 -6.44 9.74 18.35
CA LEU A 63 -6.76 11.11 18.77
C LEU A 63 -7.43 11.13 20.14
N LYS A 64 -8.15 10.04 20.51
CA LYS A 64 -8.83 9.89 21.79
C LYS A 64 -8.03 9.08 22.83
N GLY A 65 -7.17 8.16 22.37
CA GLY A 65 -6.36 7.30 23.23
C GLY A 65 -4.89 7.73 23.34
N SER A 66 -4.29 7.60 24.53
CA SER A 66 -2.86 7.83 24.72
C SER A 66 -2.07 6.53 24.68
N VAL A 67 -1.45 6.20 23.55
CA VAL A 67 -0.54 5.05 23.44
C VAL A 67 0.91 5.53 23.44
N ARG A 68 1.71 5.03 24.41
CA ARG A 68 3.17 5.20 24.44
C ARG A 68 3.83 3.87 24.08
N LEU A 69 4.58 3.85 22.98
CA LEU A 69 5.45 2.74 22.64
C LEU A 69 6.88 2.99 23.12
N ASN A 70 7.54 1.92 23.55
CA ASN A 70 8.98 1.91 23.77
C ASN A 70 9.72 2.23 22.45
N GLY A 71 10.75 3.07 22.53
CA GLY A 71 11.54 3.52 21.37
C GLY A 71 12.15 2.37 20.56
N THR A 72 12.60 1.29 21.21
CA THR A 72 13.16 0.11 20.54
C THR A 72 12.09 -0.64 19.75
N VAL A 73 10.93 -0.87 20.36
CA VAL A 73 9.80 -1.58 19.75
C VAL A 73 9.25 -0.80 18.55
N LYS A 74 9.15 0.53 18.70
CA LYS A 74 8.75 1.44 17.61
C LYS A 74 9.69 1.37 16.41
N LYS A 75 11.01 1.40 16.63
CA LYS A 75 11.99 1.27 15.53
C LYS A 75 11.86 -0.08 14.84
N GLY A 76 11.69 -1.16 15.61
CA GLY A 76 11.45 -2.50 15.07
C GLY A 76 10.21 -2.58 14.18
N PHE A 77 9.07 -2.07 14.66
CA PHE A 77 7.84 -2.05 13.86
C PHE A 77 7.96 -1.21 12.60
N LEU A 78 8.59 -0.04 12.67
CA LEU A 78 8.76 0.83 11.52
C LEU A 78 9.68 0.18 10.48
N ALA A 79 10.77 -0.46 10.92
CA ALA A 79 11.64 -1.23 10.03
C ALA A 79 10.90 -2.41 9.39
N ALA A 80 10.12 -3.17 10.15
CA ALA A 80 9.35 -4.32 9.64
C ALA A 80 8.32 -3.90 8.60
N VAL A 81 7.52 -2.86 8.88
CA VAL A 81 6.52 -2.35 7.92
C VAL A 81 7.20 -1.78 6.67
N THR A 82 8.32 -1.08 6.82
CA THR A 82 9.07 -0.53 5.68
C THR A 82 9.67 -1.64 4.83
N ALA A 83 10.22 -2.69 5.44
CA ALA A 83 10.75 -3.86 4.72
C ALA A 83 9.66 -4.61 3.97
N LEU A 84 8.48 -4.78 4.58
CA LEU A 84 7.32 -5.40 3.93
C LEU A 84 6.87 -4.60 2.70
N LEU A 85 6.73 -3.27 2.84
CA LEU A 85 6.34 -2.38 1.75
C LEU A 85 7.39 -2.36 0.63
N ALA A 86 8.67 -2.30 0.98
CA ALA A 86 9.77 -2.33 0.02
C ALA A 86 9.82 -3.66 -0.74
N ALA A 87 9.62 -4.79 -0.06
CA ALA A 87 9.57 -6.11 -0.70
C ALA A 87 8.38 -6.23 -1.65
N TYR A 88 7.21 -5.70 -1.25
CA TYR A 88 6.03 -5.68 -2.11
C TYR A 88 6.22 -4.82 -3.36
N LEU A 89 6.68 -3.58 -3.18
CA LEU A 89 6.97 -2.66 -4.30
C LEU A 89 8.04 -3.22 -5.23
N ALA A 90 9.08 -3.85 -4.69
CA ALA A 90 10.11 -4.47 -5.51
C ALA A 90 9.54 -5.64 -6.34
N ALA A 91 8.69 -6.48 -5.75
CA ALA A 91 8.04 -7.57 -6.47
C ALA A 91 7.10 -7.04 -7.57
N ASP A 92 6.32 -5.99 -7.27
CA ASP A 92 5.39 -5.36 -8.20
C ASP A 92 6.09 -4.68 -9.39
N ILE A 93 7.11 -3.85 -9.10
CA ILE A 93 7.92 -3.19 -10.13
C ILE A 93 8.60 -4.24 -11.02
N LEU A 94 9.15 -5.29 -10.43
CA LEU A 94 9.84 -6.34 -11.18
C LEU A 94 8.88 -7.14 -12.06
N SER A 95 7.65 -7.39 -11.59
CA SER A 95 6.58 -8.01 -12.37
C SER A 95 6.13 -7.10 -13.51
N THR A 96 5.99 -5.80 -13.25
CA THR A 96 5.59 -4.80 -14.26
C THR A 96 6.65 -4.64 -15.35
N ILE A 97 7.93 -4.52 -14.96
CA ILE A 97 9.04 -4.44 -15.92
C ILE A 97 9.08 -5.68 -16.79
N HIS A 98 8.85 -6.87 -16.23
CA HIS A 98 8.83 -8.10 -17.02
C HIS A 98 7.73 -8.11 -18.08
N ASN A 99 6.55 -7.55 -17.79
CA ASN A 99 5.46 -7.46 -18.76
C ASN A 99 5.84 -6.60 -19.98
N PHE A 100 6.61 -5.51 -19.79
CA PHE A 100 7.05 -4.64 -20.89
C PHE A 100 8.36 -5.08 -21.54
N PHE A 101 9.25 -5.69 -20.76
CA PHE A 101 10.56 -6.16 -21.19
C PHE A 101 10.80 -7.56 -20.61
N PRO A 102 10.73 -8.63 -21.42
CA PRO A 102 10.91 -10.01 -20.95
C PRO A 102 12.40 -10.30 -20.63
N VAL A 103 12.90 -9.68 -19.56
CA VAL A 103 14.31 -9.74 -19.12
C VAL A 103 14.50 -10.83 -18.06
N LEU A 104 13.43 -11.21 -17.36
CA LEU A 104 13.46 -12.26 -16.33
C LEU A 104 13.16 -13.64 -16.92
N PRO A 105 13.70 -14.72 -16.34
CA PRO A 105 13.29 -16.08 -16.65
C PRO A 105 11.78 -16.25 -16.44
N GLU A 106 11.08 -16.91 -17.37
CA GLU A 106 9.60 -17.07 -17.29
C GLU A 106 9.12 -17.70 -15.98
N GLN A 107 9.92 -18.60 -15.39
CA GLN A 107 9.62 -19.22 -14.09
C GLN A 107 9.64 -18.24 -12.92
N LEU A 108 10.44 -17.17 -13.01
CA LEU A 108 10.55 -16.15 -11.97
C LEU A 108 9.42 -15.12 -12.12
N SER A 109 9.12 -14.73 -13.35
CA SER A 109 8.00 -13.86 -13.69
C SER A 109 6.65 -14.43 -13.25
N SER A 110 6.37 -15.68 -13.62
CA SER A 110 5.14 -16.36 -13.21
C SER A 110 5.00 -16.43 -11.69
N ARG A 111 6.08 -16.76 -10.96
CA ARG A 111 6.09 -16.77 -9.48
C ARG A 111 5.86 -15.39 -8.88
N LEU A 112 6.42 -14.32 -9.45
CA LEU A 112 6.19 -12.95 -9.01
C LEU A 112 4.72 -12.56 -9.24
N GLY A 113 4.17 -12.80 -10.44
CA GLY A 113 2.76 -12.54 -10.73
C GLY A 113 1.82 -13.29 -9.79
N TYR A 114 2.07 -14.59 -9.54
CA TYR A 114 1.31 -15.37 -8.56
C TYR A 114 1.43 -14.80 -7.15
N LEU A 115 2.62 -14.37 -6.74
CA LEU A 115 2.84 -13.78 -5.42
C LEU A 115 2.05 -12.48 -5.27
N VAL A 116 2.07 -11.61 -6.28
CA VAL A 116 1.34 -10.34 -6.24
C VAL A 116 -0.18 -10.58 -6.22
N VAL A 117 -0.70 -11.50 -7.04
CA VAL A 117 -2.13 -11.88 -7.03
C VAL A 117 -2.52 -12.53 -5.70
N TRP A 118 -1.64 -13.35 -5.12
CA TRP A 118 -1.88 -13.99 -3.83
C TRP A 118 -1.92 -12.95 -2.69
N VAL A 119 -0.99 -11.99 -2.70
CA VAL A 119 -0.95 -10.86 -1.75
C VAL A 119 -2.20 -10.01 -1.89
N TYR A 120 -2.66 -9.75 -3.11
CA TYR A 120 -3.91 -9.04 -3.36
C TYR A 120 -5.11 -9.80 -2.76
N ASN A 121 -5.24 -11.10 -3.04
CA ASN A 121 -6.41 -11.86 -2.58
C ASN A 121 -6.41 -12.14 -1.06
N ASN A 122 -5.24 -12.27 -0.42
CA ASN A 122 -5.15 -12.79 0.95
C ASN A 122 -4.53 -11.80 1.95
N CYS A 123 -3.79 -10.79 1.48
CA CYS A 123 -2.99 -9.92 2.34
C CYS A 123 -3.39 -8.44 2.27
N LEU A 124 -4.43 -8.05 1.52
CA LEU A 124 -4.99 -6.69 1.59
C LEU A 124 -5.31 -6.23 3.02
N PRO A 125 -5.91 -7.07 3.90
CA PRO A 125 -6.09 -6.69 5.31
C PRO A 125 -4.78 -6.40 6.04
N ALA A 126 -3.68 -7.05 5.64
CA ALA A 126 -2.36 -6.82 6.24
C ALA A 126 -1.82 -5.41 5.93
N PHE A 127 -2.10 -4.86 4.75
CA PHE A 127 -1.76 -3.46 4.43
C PHE A 127 -2.52 -2.49 5.33
N PHE A 128 -3.80 -2.75 5.58
CA PHE A 128 -4.59 -1.94 6.51
C PHE A 128 -4.04 -2.00 7.95
N VAL A 129 -3.70 -3.20 8.43
CA VAL A 129 -3.06 -3.38 9.74
C VAL A 129 -1.69 -2.68 9.79
N ALA A 130 -0.89 -2.77 8.74
CA ALA A 130 0.39 -2.06 8.63
C ALA A 130 0.19 -0.54 8.72
N GLY A 131 -0.84 0.00 8.05
CA GLY A 131 -1.25 1.40 8.14
C GLY A 131 -1.59 1.80 9.57
N MET A 132 -2.39 0.99 10.26
CA MET A 132 -2.73 1.19 11.67
C MET A 132 -1.48 1.22 12.57
N ILE A 133 -0.55 0.27 12.38
CA ILE A 133 0.72 0.22 13.13
C ILE A 133 1.55 1.49 12.89
N LEU A 134 1.65 1.95 11.64
CA LEU A 134 2.33 3.21 11.30
C LEU A 134 1.70 4.41 12.00
N ALA A 135 0.37 4.45 12.11
CA ALA A 135 -0.33 5.50 12.84
C ALA A 135 0.03 5.49 14.34
N VAL A 136 0.07 4.30 14.96
CA VAL A 136 0.49 4.15 16.35
C VAL A 136 1.93 4.63 16.56
N CYS A 137 2.85 4.24 15.68
CA CYS A 137 4.24 4.70 15.71
C CYS A 137 4.35 6.23 15.55
N ALA A 138 3.56 6.83 14.66
CA ALA A 138 3.56 8.26 14.40
C ALA A 138 2.96 9.09 15.55
N VAL A 139 1.88 8.61 16.19
CA VAL A 139 1.28 9.29 17.34
C VAL A 139 2.15 9.14 18.58
N SER A 140 2.79 7.98 18.81
CA SER A 140 3.76 7.83 19.91
C SER A 140 4.97 8.77 19.77
N PHE A 141 5.27 9.26 18.56
CA PHE A 141 6.27 10.32 18.35
C PHE A 141 5.84 11.68 18.94
N ARG A 142 4.54 11.98 19.03
CA ARG A 142 4.02 13.28 19.50
C ARG A 142 4.18 13.54 21.00
N LYS A 143 4.44 12.51 21.81
CA LYS A 143 4.32 12.59 23.28
C LYS A 143 5.64 12.38 24.04
N GLY A 144 6.75 12.37 23.30
CA GLY A 144 8.11 12.17 23.82
C GLY A 144 9.13 13.22 23.36
N GLU A 145 8.67 14.27 22.66
CA GLU A 145 9.33 15.59 22.58
C GLU A 145 8.57 16.52 23.53
#